data_AF-A0A3M1YL53-F1
#
_entry.id   AF-A0A3M1YL53-F1
#
_cell.length_a   1.000
_cell.length_b   1.000
_cell.length_c   1.000
_cell.angle_alpha   90.00
_cell.angle_beta   90.00
_cell.angle_gamma   90.00
#
_symmetry.space_group_name_H-M   'P 1'
#
loop_
_entity.id
_entity.type
_entity.pdbx_description
1 polymer ?
#
loop_
_entity_poly.entity_id
_entity_poly.type
_entity_poly.pdbx_seq_one_letter_code
_entity_poly.pdbx_strand_id
1 'polypeptide(L)'
;MKILISFLGTGPLEEQGSKRKYRTARYRFNNAEEERSFISLFLAEQLHADKLYIIGTHKSMWEELYDRIVPSSEQKEDFILHQLIPEIDKPYDGNWNEEVFNQLEREINRYAPFLVKFLILKYGIDEEEIKYNIEKTIQTLQQDFSSTTTKEAISLHMDITHSFRSLPVLIQQVIQFFVQLNEKKIQFVGIYYGMMEVIGDLGYAPVINLSKIAEIGKWANAAYAFENFGNGYLLSGLIQKTNPSESKLIKEFSDTLNLNLIFHVKGKVQQLKGILNKEYPFLGQLFIPKVLEDFAGQFQNTDQDSEFQLQLAKWQYRKKRYGLAVLILYEAMITWICEQESLTTTSKNDRDQAKQLLSEKYKNIRSIISQYKIDNIRNGVA
;
A
#
# COMPACT_ATOMS: atom_id res chain seq x y z
N MET A 1 -16.97 -5.63 6.46
CA MET A 1 -16.60 -5.18 7.82
C MET A 1 -15.74 -3.91 7.78
N LYS A 2 -16.11 -2.87 8.53
CA LYS A 2 -15.33 -1.63 8.75
C LYS A 2 -14.68 -1.64 10.13
N ILE A 3 -13.40 -1.29 10.16
CA ILE A 3 -12.63 -1.23 11.39
C ILE A 3 -12.00 0.16 11.51
N LEU A 4 -12.18 0.82 12.65
CA LEU A 4 -11.43 2.01 13.01
C LEU A 4 -10.28 1.63 13.96
N ILE A 5 -9.11 2.20 13.73
CA ILE A 5 -7.93 2.09 14.58
C ILE A 5 -7.65 3.49 15.11
N SER A 6 -7.73 3.67 16.41
CA SER A 6 -7.56 4.95 17.06
C SER A 6 -6.53 4.86 18.15
N PHE A 7 -5.88 5.97 18.46
CA PHE A 7 -4.92 6.04 19.54
C PHE A 7 -5.51 6.74 20.77
N LEU A 8 -5.08 6.30 21.94
CA LEU A 8 -5.40 6.88 23.23
C LEU A 8 -4.12 7.49 23.82
N GLY A 9 -4.16 8.78 24.13
CA GLY A 9 -3.10 9.50 24.82
C GLY A 9 -3.31 9.59 26.33
N THR A 10 -2.44 10.37 26.98
CA THR A 10 -2.40 10.55 28.45
C THR A 10 -3.16 11.78 28.95
N GLY A 11 -3.60 12.68 28.05
CA GLY A 11 -4.31 13.94 28.36
C GLY A 11 -3.56 14.87 29.33
N PRO A 12 -4.05 16.11 29.53
CA PRO A 12 -3.59 16.96 30.63
C PRO A 12 -4.18 16.50 31.97
N LEU A 13 -3.43 16.65 33.06
CA LEU A 13 -3.95 16.58 34.43
C LEU A 13 -4.71 17.88 34.75
N GLU A 14 -5.87 17.80 35.40
CA GLU A 14 -6.52 19.01 35.96
C GLU A 14 -5.72 19.52 37.16
N GLU A 15 -5.54 20.84 37.29
CA GLU A 15 -4.78 21.49 38.37
C GLU A 15 -5.37 21.27 39.79
N GLN A 16 -6.58 20.70 39.91
CA GLN A 16 -7.28 20.51 41.20
C GLN A 16 -7.90 19.11 41.40
N GLY A 17 -7.48 18.08 40.66
CA GLY A 17 -8.03 16.72 40.83
C GLY A 17 -7.07 15.59 40.44
N SER A 18 -7.22 14.45 41.10
CA SER A 18 -6.50 13.20 40.80
C SER A 18 -7.07 12.42 39.60
N LYS A 19 -8.05 12.98 38.87
CA LYS A 19 -8.65 12.36 37.68
C LYS A 19 -8.23 13.10 36.41
N ARG A 20 -7.72 12.37 35.43
CA ARG A 20 -7.40 12.91 34.10
C ARG A 20 -8.67 12.96 33.24
N LYS A 21 -8.82 14.04 32.46
CA LYS A 21 -9.94 14.22 31.53
C LYS A 21 -9.47 14.88 30.24
N TYR A 22 -9.92 14.35 29.10
CA TYR A 22 -9.80 15.05 27.83
C TYR A 22 -10.63 16.32 27.86
N ARG A 23 -10.09 17.36 27.23
CA ARG A 23 -10.86 18.55 26.91
C ARG A 23 -11.91 18.17 25.88
N THR A 24 -13.16 18.50 26.18
CA THR A 24 -14.24 18.37 25.20
C THR A 24 -14.01 19.34 24.04
N ALA A 25 -14.25 18.88 22.83
CA ALA A 25 -14.26 19.72 21.65
C ALA A 25 -15.49 19.43 20.79
N ARG A 26 -15.95 20.48 20.11
CA ARG A 26 -16.99 20.37 19.10
C ARG A 26 -16.34 19.92 17.80
N TYR A 27 -16.46 18.64 17.48
CA TYR A 27 -15.89 18.06 16.27
C TYR A 27 -16.87 18.15 15.12
N ARG A 28 -16.37 18.43 13.91
CA ARG A 28 -17.18 18.41 12.68
C ARG A 28 -16.57 17.44 11.68
N PHE A 29 -17.35 16.44 11.26
CA PHE A 29 -16.97 15.48 10.23
C PHE A 29 -18.12 15.31 9.24
N ASN A 30 -17.86 15.55 7.95
CA ASN A 30 -18.89 15.64 6.91
C ASN A 30 -19.97 16.66 7.32
N ASN A 31 -21.22 16.20 7.46
CA ASN A 31 -22.37 17.02 7.85
C ASN A 31 -22.72 16.87 9.35
N ALA A 32 -21.99 16.04 10.09
CA ALA A 32 -22.20 15.84 11.51
C ALA A 32 -21.30 16.76 12.33
N GLU A 33 -21.88 17.35 13.37
CA GLU A 33 -21.16 18.18 14.34
C GLU A 33 -21.62 17.81 15.73
N GLU A 34 -20.67 17.45 16.59
CA GLU A 34 -21.00 17.01 17.93
C GLU A 34 -19.89 17.32 18.93
N GLU A 35 -20.31 17.65 20.15
CA GLU A 35 -19.40 17.89 21.26
C GLU A 35 -19.04 16.56 21.95
N ARG A 36 -17.74 16.24 21.94
CA ARG A 36 -17.19 14.96 22.40
C ARG A 36 -15.82 15.15 23.06
N SER A 37 -15.50 14.33 24.05
CA SER A 37 -14.15 14.24 24.63
C SER A 37 -13.26 13.23 23.89
N PHE A 38 -13.85 12.17 23.33
CA PHE A 38 -13.16 11.15 22.54
C PHE A 38 -13.59 11.22 21.07
N ILE A 39 -12.72 11.73 20.20
CA ILE A 39 -12.94 11.72 18.75
C ILE A 39 -13.05 10.28 18.19
N SER A 40 -12.38 9.32 18.82
CA SER A 40 -12.39 7.91 18.40
C SER A 40 -13.80 7.31 18.40
N LEU A 41 -14.60 7.61 19.43
CA LEU A 41 -15.98 7.15 19.54
C LEU A 41 -16.87 7.85 18.52
N PHE A 42 -16.71 9.17 18.37
CA PHE A 42 -17.41 9.96 17.34
C PHE A 42 -17.14 9.42 15.93
N LEU A 43 -15.88 9.18 15.59
CA LEU A 43 -15.51 8.64 14.28
C LEU A 43 -16.01 7.21 14.07
N ALA A 44 -15.97 6.36 15.10
CA ALA A 44 -16.49 5.00 15.00
C ALA A 44 -17.99 5.01 14.67
N GLU A 45 -18.77 5.89 15.32
CA GLU A 45 -20.19 6.09 15.04
C GLU A 45 -20.44 6.63 13.62
N GLN A 46 -19.76 7.72 13.24
CA GLN A 46 -19.95 8.37 11.93
C GLN A 46 -19.51 7.50 10.76
N LEU A 47 -18.51 6.63 10.94
CA LEU A 47 -18.07 5.68 9.92
C LEU A 47 -18.93 4.42 9.88
N HIS A 48 -19.79 4.20 10.88
CA HIS A 48 -20.48 2.94 11.16
C HIS A 48 -19.48 1.79 11.23
N ALA A 49 -18.49 1.92 12.11
CA ALA A 49 -17.48 0.90 12.33
C ALA A 49 -18.08 -0.30 13.07
N ASP A 50 -17.77 -1.51 12.60
CA ASP A 50 -18.14 -2.76 13.28
C ASP A 50 -17.21 -3.03 14.47
N LYS A 51 -15.95 -2.58 14.36
CA LYS A 51 -14.90 -2.75 15.36
C LYS A 51 -14.05 -1.48 15.52
N LEU A 52 -13.67 -1.17 16.76
CA LEU A 52 -12.73 -0.12 17.13
C LEU A 52 -11.50 -0.72 17.84
N TYR A 53 -10.33 -0.65 17.21
CA TYR A 53 -9.07 -0.83 17.92
C TYR A 53 -8.70 0.46 18.65
N ILE A 54 -8.40 0.36 19.94
CA ILE A 54 -7.85 1.46 20.73
C ILE A 54 -6.43 1.09 21.11
N ILE A 55 -5.49 1.84 20.54
CA ILE A 55 -4.05 1.68 20.74
C ILE A 55 -3.58 2.68 21.77
N GLY A 56 -2.93 2.23 22.82
CA GLY A 56 -2.34 3.13 23.82
C GLY A 56 -1.21 2.45 24.56
N THR A 57 -0.50 3.21 25.37
CA THR A 57 0.42 2.66 26.38
C THR A 57 -0.33 2.33 27.67
N HIS A 58 0.27 1.60 28.61
CA HIS A 58 -0.37 1.34 29.92
C HIS A 58 -0.73 2.63 30.66
N LYS A 59 0.01 3.72 30.42
CA LYS A 59 -0.23 5.05 31.00
C LYS A 59 -1.36 5.84 30.35
N SER A 60 -1.98 5.36 29.27
CA SER A 60 -3.04 6.11 28.58
C SER A 60 -4.27 6.30 29.48
N MET A 61 -5.21 7.17 29.09
CA MET A 61 -6.41 7.48 29.88
C MET A 61 -7.50 6.41 29.78
N TRP A 62 -7.14 5.18 30.14
CA TRP A 62 -8.04 4.03 30.13
C TRP A 62 -9.18 4.20 31.13
N GLU A 63 -8.92 4.84 32.27
CA GLU A 63 -9.89 5.15 33.30
C GLU A 63 -10.96 6.13 32.81
N GLU A 64 -10.59 7.14 32.01
CA GLU A 64 -11.54 8.10 31.46
C GLU A 64 -12.41 7.45 30.37
N LEU A 65 -11.78 6.62 29.52
CA LEU A 65 -12.51 5.85 28.51
C LEU A 65 -13.54 4.91 29.16
N TYR A 66 -13.13 4.22 30.23
CA TYR A 66 -14.02 3.38 31.02
C TYR A 66 -15.14 4.20 31.64
N ASP A 67 -14.79 5.36 32.20
CA ASP A 67 -15.73 6.26 32.84
C ASP A 67 -16.82 6.73 31.88
N ARG A 68 -16.44 6.97 30.62
CA ARG A 68 -17.34 7.46 29.58
C ARG A 68 -18.30 6.41 29.02
N ILE A 69 -17.87 5.16 28.88
CA ILE A 69 -18.66 4.11 28.21
C ILE A 69 -19.53 3.33 29.19
N VAL A 70 -18.99 3.02 30.38
CA VAL A 70 -19.65 2.12 31.32
C VAL A 70 -20.45 2.92 32.35
N PRO A 71 -21.72 2.59 32.64
CA PRO A 71 -22.51 3.27 33.66
C PRO A 71 -21.84 3.26 35.04
N SER A 72 -22.00 4.33 35.82
CA SER A 72 -21.43 4.41 37.17
C SER A 72 -21.99 3.34 38.11
N SER A 73 -21.10 2.69 38.86
CA SER A 73 -21.43 1.71 39.91
C SER A 73 -20.29 1.64 40.93
N GLU A 74 -20.58 1.19 42.15
CA GLU A 74 -19.54 0.99 43.19
C GLU A 74 -18.44 0.01 42.71
N GLN A 75 -18.83 -1.07 42.03
CA GLN A 75 -17.89 -2.05 41.47
C GLN A 75 -16.95 -1.44 40.42
N LYS A 76 -17.46 -0.50 39.61
CA LYS A 76 -16.67 0.22 38.62
C LYS A 76 -15.64 1.12 39.29
N GLU A 77 -16.07 1.88 40.30
CA GLU A 77 -15.18 2.77 41.05
C GLU A 77 -14.09 2.01 41.80
N ASP A 78 -14.46 0.90 42.45
CA ASP A 78 -13.51 -0.02 43.10
C ASP A 78 -12.49 -0.58 42.10
N PHE A 79 -12.93 -1.06 40.94
CA PHE A 79 -12.05 -1.54 39.89
C PHE A 79 -11.08 -0.45 39.40
N ILE A 80 -11.57 0.77 39.16
CA ILE A 80 -10.72 1.89 38.73
C ILE A 80 -9.64 2.16 39.78
N LEU A 81 -10.03 2.35 41.03
CA LEU A 81 -9.13 2.77 42.10
C LEU A 81 -8.12 1.69 42.50
N HIS A 82 -8.55 0.44 42.58
CA HIS A 82 -7.75 -0.64 43.17
C HIS A 82 -7.09 -1.57 42.16
N GLN A 83 -7.50 -1.54 40.88
CA GLN A 83 -6.91 -2.41 39.85
C GLN A 83 -6.35 -1.60 38.68
N LEU A 84 -7.11 -0.66 38.10
CA LEU A 84 -6.69 0.03 36.88
C LEU A 84 -5.66 1.15 37.14
N ILE A 85 -5.91 2.04 38.11
CA ILE A 85 -4.98 3.13 38.45
C ILE A 85 -3.59 2.62 38.85
N PRO A 86 -3.45 1.57 39.69
CA PRO A 86 -2.14 0.99 40.00
C PRO A 86 -1.36 0.52 38.77
N GLU A 87 -2.03 0.05 37.72
CA GLU A 87 -1.37 -0.33 36.47
C GLU A 87 -0.94 0.89 35.65
N ILE A 88 -1.76 1.94 35.62
CA ILE A 88 -1.48 3.20 34.92
C ILE A 88 -0.31 3.96 35.56
N ASP A 89 -0.25 3.98 36.89
CA ASP A 89 0.74 4.76 37.67
C ASP A 89 2.12 4.12 37.74
N LYS A 90 2.27 2.88 37.27
CA LYS A 90 3.58 2.21 37.13
C LYS A 90 4.56 3.08 36.35
N PRO A 91 5.88 2.96 36.59
CA PRO A 91 6.86 3.67 35.77
C PRO A 91 6.75 3.23 34.29
N TYR A 92 7.31 4.01 33.36
CA TYR A 92 7.09 3.75 31.93
C TYR A 92 7.69 2.41 31.47
N ASP A 93 8.75 1.96 32.14
CA ASP A 93 9.46 0.69 31.97
C ASP A 93 8.93 -0.43 32.88
N GLY A 94 7.91 -0.12 33.69
CA GLY A 94 7.29 -1.08 34.59
C GLY A 94 6.45 -2.11 33.83
N ASN A 95 6.52 -3.38 34.26
CA ASN A 95 5.65 -4.42 33.73
C ASN A 95 4.21 -4.22 34.21
N TRP A 96 3.29 -4.10 33.27
CA TRP A 96 1.85 -4.05 33.55
C TRP A 96 1.20 -5.43 33.44
N ASN A 97 0.07 -5.59 34.11
CA ASN A 97 -0.74 -6.80 34.04
C ASN A 97 -1.73 -6.70 32.88
N GLU A 98 -1.50 -7.45 31.80
CA GLU A 98 -2.39 -7.48 30.63
C GLU A 98 -3.84 -7.90 31.01
N GLU A 99 -4.04 -8.71 32.05
CA GLU A 99 -5.38 -9.18 32.40
C GLU A 99 -6.29 -8.07 32.93
N VAL A 100 -5.74 -7.03 33.56
CA VAL A 100 -6.51 -5.85 33.99
C VAL A 100 -7.09 -5.14 32.76
N PHE A 101 -6.29 -4.99 31.70
CA PHE A 101 -6.75 -4.39 30.44
C PHE A 101 -7.72 -5.30 29.69
N ASN A 102 -7.52 -6.63 29.73
CA ASN A 102 -8.47 -7.59 29.17
C ASN A 102 -9.83 -7.54 29.88
N GLN A 103 -9.84 -7.44 31.22
CA GLN A 103 -11.06 -7.26 31.98
C GLN A 103 -11.76 -5.95 31.61
N LEU A 104 -11.01 -4.85 31.51
CA LEU A 104 -11.53 -3.57 31.09
C LEU A 104 -12.14 -3.63 29.68
N GLU A 105 -11.47 -4.27 28.73
CA GLU A 105 -11.98 -4.52 27.37
C GLU A 105 -13.30 -5.30 27.40
N ARG A 106 -13.40 -6.35 28.22
CA ARG A 106 -14.63 -7.16 28.36
C ARG A 106 -15.79 -6.35 28.92
N GLU A 107 -15.56 -5.52 29.94
CA GLU A 107 -16.59 -4.66 30.51
C GLU A 107 -17.06 -3.60 29.51
N ILE A 108 -16.14 -2.91 28.83
CA ILE A 108 -16.48 -1.92 27.80
C ILE A 108 -17.32 -2.54 26.68
N ASN A 109 -16.97 -3.74 26.22
CA ASN A 109 -17.71 -4.43 25.17
C ASN A 109 -19.16 -4.81 25.54
N ARG A 110 -19.53 -4.82 26.83
CA ARG A 110 -20.93 -5.04 27.24
C ARG A 110 -21.81 -3.81 26.96
N TYR A 111 -21.22 -2.62 26.89
CA TYR A 111 -21.95 -1.35 26.79
C TYR A 111 -21.66 -0.58 25.48
N ALA A 112 -20.51 -0.82 24.86
CA ALA A 112 -20.14 -0.17 23.61
C ALA A 112 -21.05 -0.62 22.44
N PRO A 113 -21.43 0.28 21.52
CA PRO A 113 -22.29 -0.06 20.38
C PRO A 113 -21.55 -0.82 19.25
N PHE A 114 -20.24 -1.03 19.41
CA PHE A 114 -19.36 -1.73 18.47
C PHE A 114 -18.32 -2.54 19.26
N LEU A 115 -17.68 -3.50 18.60
CA LEU A 115 -16.65 -4.32 19.23
C LEU A 115 -15.39 -3.50 19.47
N VAL A 116 -14.99 -3.33 20.72
CA VAL A 116 -13.75 -2.66 21.12
C VAL A 116 -12.64 -3.68 21.34
N LYS A 117 -11.46 -3.41 20.79
CA LYS A 117 -10.25 -4.21 21.01
C LYS A 117 -9.10 -3.32 21.43
N PHE A 118 -8.41 -3.68 22.50
CA PHE A 118 -7.27 -2.95 23.01
C PHE A 118 -5.97 -3.52 22.44
N LEU A 119 -5.06 -2.60 22.14
CA LEU A 119 -3.68 -2.93 21.81
C LEU A 119 -2.78 -2.06 22.67
N ILE A 120 -2.27 -2.67 23.74
CA ILE A 120 -1.35 -2.00 24.67
C ILE A 120 0.07 -2.11 24.11
N LEU A 121 0.68 -0.97 23.82
CA LEU A 121 2.01 -0.84 23.23
C LEU A 121 2.99 -0.15 24.18
N LYS A 122 4.28 -0.31 23.90
CA LYS A 122 5.34 0.49 24.52
C LYS A 122 5.47 1.86 23.85
N TYR A 123 6.29 2.73 24.43
CA TYR A 123 6.45 4.11 23.96
C TYR A 123 7.18 4.16 22.61
N GLY A 124 8.08 3.21 22.35
CA GLY A 124 8.91 3.16 21.15
C GLY A 124 10.14 4.06 21.25
N ILE A 125 10.75 4.15 22.44
CA ILE A 125 11.92 5.02 22.68
C ILE A 125 13.23 4.42 22.17
N ASP A 126 13.28 3.10 21.98
CA ASP A 126 14.43 2.36 21.47
C ASP A 126 13.99 1.28 20.46
N GLU A 127 14.98 0.63 19.85
CA GLU A 127 14.76 -0.38 18.81
C GLU A 127 14.00 -1.60 19.33
N GLU A 128 14.22 -2.03 20.57
CA GLU A 128 13.55 -3.19 21.17
C GLU A 128 12.06 -2.89 21.42
N GLU A 129 11.74 -1.68 21.90
CA GLU A 129 10.35 -1.25 22.04
C GLU A 129 9.65 -1.09 20.69
N ILE A 130 10.32 -0.52 19.70
CA ILE A 130 9.78 -0.39 18.33
C ILE A 130 9.50 -1.78 17.75
N LYS A 131 10.44 -2.71 17.88
CA LYS A 131 10.29 -4.11 17.45
C LYS A 131 9.12 -4.78 18.16
N TYR A 132 9.03 -4.67 19.49
CA TYR A 132 7.90 -5.18 20.26
C TYR A 132 6.57 -4.63 19.74
N ASN A 133 6.50 -3.32 19.48
CA ASN A 133 5.29 -2.68 18.98
C ASN A 133 4.88 -3.20 17.60
N ILE A 134 5.85 -3.41 16.69
CA ILE A 134 5.61 -4.01 15.37
C ILE A 134 5.09 -5.43 15.53
N GLU A 135 5.79 -6.27 16.30
CA GLU A 135 5.45 -7.68 16.48
C GLU A 135 4.08 -7.86 17.13
N LYS A 136 3.81 -7.15 18.24
CA LYS A 136 2.51 -7.19 18.93
C LYS A 136 1.38 -6.79 18.00
N THR A 137 1.56 -5.69 17.23
CA THR A 137 0.55 -5.23 16.27
C THR A 137 0.27 -6.28 15.20
N ILE A 138 1.31 -6.85 14.57
CA ILE A 138 1.14 -7.88 13.54
C ILE A 138 0.46 -9.12 14.13
N GLN A 139 0.89 -9.59 15.30
CA GLN A 139 0.31 -10.76 15.97
C GLN A 139 -1.17 -10.55 16.30
N THR A 140 -1.54 -9.39 16.85
CA THR A 140 -2.93 -9.06 17.16
C THR A 140 -3.79 -9.02 15.90
N LEU A 141 -3.31 -8.36 14.83
CA LEU A 141 -4.04 -8.35 13.56
C LEU A 141 -4.17 -9.77 12.99
N GLN A 142 -3.08 -10.55 12.95
CA GLN A 142 -3.11 -11.93 12.48
C GLN A 142 -4.12 -12.77 13.25
N GLN A 143 -4.09 -12.76 14.58
CA GLN A 143 -5.04 -13.54 15.40
C GLN A 143 -6.50 -13.16 15.10
N ASP A 144 -6.79 -11.86 15.03
CA ASP A 144 -8.14 -11.38 14.75
C ASP A 144 -8.60 -11.70 13.32
N PHE A 145 -7.69 -11.70 12.34
CA PHE A 145 -8.01 -11.99 10.94
C PHE A 145 -7.87 -13.46 10.54
N SER A 146 -7.20 -14.29 11.34
CA SER A 146 -7.08 -15.74 11.14
C SER A 146 -8.38 -16.49 11.42
N SER A 147 -9.17 -15.98 12.37
CA SER A 147 -10.46 -16.56 12.77
C SER A 147 -11.64 -16.06 11.93
N THR A 148 -11.45 -15.04 11.10
CA THR A 148 -12.50 -14.50 10.24
C THR A 148 -12.70 -15.42 9.03
N THR A 149 -13.58 -16.41 9.20
CA THR A 149 -14.07 -17.29 8.13
C THR A 149 -14.98 -16.53 7.17
N THR A 150 -14.57 -15.43 6.54
CA THR A 150 -15.52 -14.65 5.73
C THR A 150 -14.97 -14.09 4.43
N LYS A 151 -15.77 -14.31 3.40
CA LYS A 151 -15.72 -13.74 2.04
C LYS A 151 -15.91 -12.22 2.00
N GLU A 152 -15.89 -11.54 3.15
CA GLU A 152 -16.22 -10.12 3.26
C GLU A 152 -14.97 -9.25 3.18
N ALA A 153 -15.07 -8.16 2.41
CA ALA A 153 -14.03 -7.15 2.36
C ALA A 153 -13.94 -6.39 3.70
N ILE A 154 -12.71 -6.22 4.17
CA ILE A 154 -12.37 -5.48 5.39
C ILE A 154 -11.81 -4.12 4.98
N SER A 155 -12.40 -3.04 5.50
CA SER A 155 -11.89 -1.68 5.32
C SER A 155 -11.34 -1.15 6.64
N LEU A 156 -10.04 -0.89 6.66
CA LEU A 156 -9.32 -0.30 7.78
C LEU A 156 -9.29 1.23 7.64
N HIS A 157 -9.61 1.89 8.73
CA HIS A 157 -9.56 3.32 8.91
C HIS A 157 -8.70 3.64 10.12
N MET A 158 -7.97 4.75 10.09
CA MET A 158 -7.12 5.17 11.19
C MET A 158 -7.46 6.60 11.62
N ASP A 159 -7.58 6.82 12.92
CA ASP A 159 -7.57 8.14 13.55
C ASP A 159 -6.16 8.40 14.11
N ILE A 160 -5.55 9.53 13.78
CA ILE A 160 -4.20 9.93 14.23
C ILE A 160 -4.20 11.14 15.18
N THR A 161 -5.36 11.48 15.76
CA THR A 161 -5.55 12.71 16.56
C THR A 161 -4.78 12.70 17.88
N HIS A 162 -4.70 11.56 18.54
CA HIS A 162 -4.07 11.44 19.86
C HIS A 162 -2.85 10.49 19.84
N SER A 163 -2.10 10.48 20.94
CA SER A 163 -0.82 9.77 21.18
C SER A 163 0.46 10.46 20.69
N PHE A 164 1.60 9.86 21.03
CA PHE A 164 2.91 10.27 20.53
C PHE A 164 2.91 10.20 19.01
N ARG A 165 3.33 11.28 18.33
CA ARG A 165 3.32 11.37 16.86
C ARG A 165 4.04 10.21 16.15
N SER A 166 5.03 9.59 16.79
CA SER A 166 5.75 8.43 16.28
C SER A 166 4.91 7.17 16.17
N LEU A 167 3.97 6.93 17.11
CA LEU A 167 3.17 5.71 17.15
C LEU A 167 2.18 5.61 15.97
N PRO A 168 1.37 6.64 15.64
CA PRO A 168 0.53 6.61 14.46
C PRO A 168 1.32 6.37 13.17
N VAL A 169 2.50 7.00 13.03
CA VAL A 169 3.36 6.79 11.87
C VAL A 169 3.85 5.34 11.79
N LEU A 170 4.37 4.79 12.89
CA LEU A 170 4.84 3.41 12.95
C LEU A 170 3.71 2.42 12.61
N ILE A 171 2.59 2.54 13.30
CA ILE A 171 1.46 1.62 13.17
C ILE A 171 0.82 1.74 11.78
N GLN A 172 0.77 2.93 11.19
CA GLN A 172 0.34 3.11 9.81
C GLN A 172 1.21 2.27 8.86
N GLN A 173 2.53 2.28 9.01
CA GLN A 173 3.43 1.47 8.18
C GLN A 173 3.20 -0.03 8.39
N VAL A 174 3.04 -0.46 9.64
CA VAL A 174 2.75 -1.87 9.98
C VAL A 174 1.43 -2.33 9.35
N ILE A 175 0.38 -1.52 9.41
CA ILE A 175 -0.90 -1.82 8.78
C ILE A 175 -0.79 -1.86 7.26
N GLN A 176 -0.06 -0.92 6.65
CA GLN A 176 0.16 -0.93 5.20
C GLN A 176 0.90 -2.20 4.75
N PHE A 177 1.93 -2.60 5.49
CA PHE A 177 2.62 -3.87 5.27
C PHE A 177 1.66 -5.06 5.43
N PHE A 178 0.88 -5.10 6.51
CA PHE A 178 -0.09 -6.16 6.74
C PHE A 178 -1.15 -6.26 5.63
N VAL A 179 -1.65 -5.13 5.13
CA VAL A 179 -2.58 -5.07 4.00
C VAL A 179 -1.95 -5.62 2.72
N GLN A 180 -0.67 -5.33 2.46
CA GLN A 180 0.04 -5.87 1.30
C GLN A 180 0.15 -7.41 1.36
N LEU A 181 0.31 -7.99 2.54
CA LEU A 181 0.38 -9.45 2.71
C LEU A 181 -0.96 -10.17 2.54
N ASN A 182 -2.10 -9.47 2.72
CA ASN A 182 -3.43 -10.07 2.78
C ASN A 182 -4.28 -9.82 1.51
N GLU A 183 -3.62 -9.85 0.34
CA GLU A 183 -4.12 -9.59 -1.02
C GLU A 183 -5.65 -9.61 -1.20
N LYS A 184 -6.24 -8.41 -1.35
CA LYS A 184 -7.65 -8.11 -1.70
C LYS A 184 -8.72 -8.35 -0.63
N LYS A 185 -8.42 -8.99 0.49
CA LYS A 185 -9.39 -9.14 1.60
C LYS A 185 -9.45 -7.88 2.47
N ILE A 186 -8.32 -7.18 2.62
CA ILE A 186 -8.19 -6.04 3.51
C ILE A 186 -7.73 -4.82 2.71
N GLN A 187 -8.34 -3.67 2.95
CA GLN A 187 -7.98 -2.40 2.33
C GLN A 187 -7.81 -1.33 3.38
N PHE A 188 -6.72 -0.56 3.27
CA PHE A 188 -6.55 0.66 4.04
C PHE A 188 -7.21 1.83 3.30
N VAL A 189 -8.29 2.35 3.87
CA VAL A 189 -9.24 3.28 3.21
C VAL A 189 -9.10 4.70 3.75
N GLY A 190 -8.99 4.85 5.07
CA GLY A 190 -9.13 6.12 5.78
C GLY A 190 -7.94 6.49 6.64
N ILE A 191 -7.46 7.73 6.56
CA ILE A 191 -6.71 8.37 7.65
C ILE A 191 -7.49 9.63 8.06
N TYR A 192 -7.76 9.80 9.35
CA TYR A 192 -8.54 10.90 9.90
C TYR A 192 -7.75 11.62 10.99
N TYR A 193 -7.91 12.94 11.04
CA TYR A 193 -7.26 13.79 12.04
C TYR A 193 -8.22 14.88 12.50
N GLY A 194 -8.54 14.90 13.79
CA GLY A 194 -9.26 15.97 14.47
C GLY A 194 -8.32 17.12 14.78
N MET A 195 -8.41 18.20 14.02
CA MET A 195 -7.50 19.34 14.13
C MET A 195 -7.98 20.29 15.24
N MET A 196 -7.66 19.98 16.50
CA MET A 196 -8.06 20.80 17.66
C MET A 196 -7.39 22.19 17.67
N GLU A 197 -6.24 22.31 17.03
CA GLU A 197 -5.41 23.52 17.00
C GLU A 197 -6.11 24.70 16.31
N VAL A 198 -7.05 24.44 15.40
CA VAL A 198 -7.78 25.48 14.65
C VAL A 198 -9.13 25.84 15.26
N ILE A 199 -9.46 25.31 16.44
CA ILE A 199 -10.70 25.67 17.15
C ILE A 199 -10.78 27.19 17.37
N GLY A 200 -9.64 27.85 17.65
CA GLY A 200 -9.61 29.31 17.83
C GLY A 200 -10.06 30.10 16.60
N ASP A 201 -9.77 29.59 15.40
CA ASP A 201 -10.10 30.26 14.13
C ASP A 201 -11.48 29.89 13.60
N LEU A 202 -11.86 28.61 13.72
CA LEU A 202 -13.09 28.07 13.12
C LEU A 202 -14.25 27.94 14.11
N GLY A 203 -13.99 28.01 15.42
CA GLY A 203 -14.95 27.76 16.48
C GLY A 203 -15.33 26.28 16.67
N TYR A 204 -14.69 25.37 15.94
CA TYR A 204 -14.87 23.91 16.04
C TYR A 204 -13.60 23.19 15.56
N ALA A 205 -13.45 21.91 15.90
CA ALA A 205 -12.35 21.06 15.44
C ALA A 205 -12.78 20.30 14.17
N PRO A 206 -12.29 20.64 12.97
CA PRO A 206 -12.58 19.86 11.78
C PRO A 206 -11.89 18.50 11.85
N VAL A 207 -12.60 17.46 11.44
CA VAL A 207 -12.02 16.13 11.24
C VAL A 207 -11.69 15.96 9.77
N ILE A 208 -10.39 15.95 9.47
CA ILE A 208 -9.87 15.97 8.09
C ILE A 208 -9.60 14.54 7.63
N ASN A 209 -10.04 14.21 6.42
CA ASN A 209 -9.65 12.97 5.76
C ASN A 209 -8.31 13.17 5.02
N LEU A 210 -7.26 12.54 5.54
CA LEU A 210 -5.89 12.56 5.04
C LEU A 210 -5.56 11.37 4.12
N SER A 211 -6.54 10.55 3.70
CA SER A 211 -6.32 9.39 2.83
C SER A 211 -5.57 9.70 1.53
N LYS A 212 -5.64 10.94 1.03
CA LYS A 212 -4.86 11.39 -0.13
C LYS A 212 -3.35 11.24 0.07
N ILE A 213 -2.85 11.29 1.31
CA ILE A 213 -1.44 11.04 1.62
C ILE A 213 -1.07 9.59 1.28
N ALA A 214 -1.93 8.63 1.61
CA ALA A 214 -1.70 7.22 1.31
C ALA A 214 -1.74 6.93 -0.21
N GLU A 215 -2.43 7.75 -1.00
CA GLU A 215 -2.44 7.62 -2.47
C GLU A 215 -1.06 7.91 -3.07
N ILE A 216 -0.28 8.83 -2.50
CA ILE A 216 1.08 9.16 -2.98
C ILE A 216 1.95 7.90 -3.03
N GLY A 217 1.92 7.08 -1.96
CA GLY A 217 2.65 5.82 -1.91
C GLY A 217 2.19 4.81 -2.96
N LYS A 218 0.87 4.75 -3.25
CA LYS A 218 0.34 3.88 -4.32
C LYS A 218 0.84 4.30 -5.70
N TRP A 219 0.87 5.61 -5.98
CA TRP A 219 1.42 6.15 -7.23
C TRP A 219 2.92 5.89 -7.37
N ALA A 220 3.70 6.09 -6.30
CA ALA A 220 5.13 5.78 -6.29
C ALA A 220 5.40 4.29 -6.58
N ASN A 221 4.65 3.38 -5.96
CA ASN A 221 4.77 1.94 -6.21
C ASN A 221 4.38 1.56 -7.65
N ALA A 222 3.32 2.18 -8.19
CA ALA A 222 2.90 1.96 -9.57
C ALA A 222 3.94 2.44 -10.58
N ALA A 223 4.53 3.62 -10.35
CA ALA A 223 5.61 4.17 -11.15
C ALA A 223 6.84 3.25 -11.11
N TYR A 224 7.28 2.86 -9.91
CA TYR A 224 8.41 1.95 -9.72
C TYR A 224 8.20 0.60 -10.44
N ALA A 225 6.98 0.03 -10.34
CA ALA A 225 6.64 -1.22 -10.97
C ALA A 225 6.70 -1.13 -12.51
N PHE A 226 6.20 -0.05 -13.10
CA PHE A 226 6.27 0.15 -14.54
C PHE A 226 7.70 0.43 -14.99
N GLU A 227 8.41 1.34 -14.34
CA GLU A 227 9.75 1.74 -14.73
C GLU A 227 10.73 0.56 -14.72
N ASN A 228 10.64 -0.32 -13.71
CA ASN A 228 11.56 -1.43 -13.55
C ASN A 228 11.15 -2.71 -14.26
N PHE A 229 9.85 -2.92 -14.46
CA PHE A 229 9.35 -4.20 -14.95
C PHE A 229 8.47 -4.08 -16.20
N GLY A 230 8.13 -2.87 -16.66
CA GLY A 230 7.08 -2.65 -17.66
C GLY A 230 5.70 -3.12 -17.17
N ASN A 231 5.55 -3.28 -15.85
CA ASN A 231 4.33 -3.74 -15.21
C ASN A 231 3.44 -2.54 -14.87
N GLY A 232 2.41 -2.34 -15.68
CA GLY A 232 1.43 -1.28 -15.58
C GLY A 232 0.13 -1.70 -14.90
N TYR A 233 0.02 -2.89 -14.31
CA TYR A 233 -1.23 -3.31 -13.67
C TYR A 233 -1.64 -2.39 -12.51
N LEU A 234 -0.67 -1.99 -11.67
CA LEU A 234 -0.92 -1.04 -10.59
C LEU A 234 -1.33 0.33 -11.13
N LEU A 235 -0.60 0.82 -12.15
CA LEU A 235 -0.88 2.11 -12.78
C LEU A 235 -2.28 2.13 -13.41
N SER A 236 -2.61 1.09 -14.18
CA SER A 236 -3.94 0.87 -14.76
C SER A 236 -5.03 0.88 -13.68
N GLY A 237 -4.81 0.23 -12.54
CA GLY A 237 -5.77 0.21 -11.44
C GLY A 237 -6.05 1.60 -10.86
N LEU A 238 -5.04 2.46 -10.75
CA LEU A 238 -5.20 3.82 -10.21
C LEU A 238 -6.03 4.74 -11.10
N ILE A 239 -5.91 4.60 -12.42
CA ILE A 239 -6.64 5.43 -13.38
C ILE A 239 -7.90 4.77 -13.95
N GLN A 240 -8.24 3.54 -13.53
CA GLN A 240 -9.36 2.78 -14.11
C GLN A 240 -10.69 3.55 -14.10
N LYS A 241 -10.95 4.29 -13.02
CA LYS A 241 -12.20 5.05 -12.87
C LYS A 241 -12.19 6.38 -13.64
N THR A 242 -11.03 7.05 -13.72
CA THR A 242 -10.91 8.39 -14.32
C THR A 242 -10.58 8.34 -15.81
N ASN A 243 -9.82 7.34 -16.25
CA ASN A 243 -9.30 7.17 -17.61
C ASN A 243 -9.41 5.68 -18.03
N PRO A 244 -10.63 5.15 -18.24
CA PRO A 244 -10.85 3.72 -18.47
C PRO A 244 -10.20 3.21 -19.76
N SER A 245 -10.14 4.01 -20.81
CA SER A 245 -9.50 3.66 -22.09
C SER A 245 -7.98 3.52 -21.95
N GLU A 246 -7.34 4.50 -21.32
CA GLU A 246 -5.90 4.51 -21.04
C GLU A 246 -5.51 3.39 -20.07
N SER A 247 -6.35 3.16 -19.05
CA SER A 247 -6.22 2.01 -18.14
C SER A 247 -6.16 0.70 -18.90
N LYS A 248 -7.13 0.46 -19.79
CA LYS A 248 -7.18 -0.76 -20.62
C LYS A 248 -5.94 -0.90 -21.49
N LEU A 249 -5.49 0.18 -22.12
CA LEU A 249 -4.29 0.18 -22.95
C LEU A 249 -3.02 -0.19 -22.16
N ILE A 250 -2.81 0.43 -21.00
CA ILE A 250 -1.65 0.16 -20.14
C ILE A 250 -1.66 -1.31 -19.67
N LYS A 251 -2.84 -1.83 -19.30
CA LYS A 251 -3.00 -3.24 -18.94
C LYS A 251 -2.64 -4.16 -20.10
N GLU A 252 -3.20 -3.91 -21.29
CA GLU A 252 -2.92 -4.72 -22.50
C GLU A 252 -1.45 -4.66 -22.91
N PHE A 253 -0.80 -3.50 -22.77
CA PHE A 253 0.65 -3.39 -22.96
C PHE A 253 1.42 -4.33 -22.03
N SER A 254 1.09 -4.33 -20.73
CA SER A 254 1.72 -5.22 -19.75
C SER A 254 1.46 -6.70 -20.03
N ASP A 255 0.22 -7.07 -20.40
CA ASP A 255 -0.12 -8.43 -20.82
C ASP A 255 0.75 -8.86 -22.01
N THR A 256 0.87 -7.99 -23.02
CA THR A 256 1.64 -8.24 -24.25
C THR A 256 3.13 -8.41 -23.96
N LEU A 257 3.69 -7.56 -23.09
CA LEU A 257 5.10 -7.61 -22.70
C LEU A 257 5.41 -8.88 -21.88
N ASN A 258 4.53 -9.24 -20.95
CA ASN A 258 4.70 -10.43 -20.09
C ASN A 258 4.56 -11.74 -20.88
N LEU A 259 3.69 -11.78 -21.89
CA LEU A 259 3.55 -12.91 -22.81
C LEU A 259 4.66 -12.97 -23.88
N ASN A 260 5.61 -12.04 -23.85
CA ASN A 260 6.69 -11.93 -24.83
C ASN A 260 6.18 -11.89 -26.29
N LEU A 261 5.05 -11.24 -26.54
CA LEU A 261 4.45 -11.09 -27.86
C LEU A 261 5.12 -9.93 -28.62
N ILE A 262 6.41 -10.09 -28.96
CA ILE A 262 7.31 -9.00 -29.38
C ILE A 262 6.72 -8.10 -30.48
N PHE A 263 6.10 -8.69 -31.52
CA PHE A 263 5.46 -7.93 -32.61
C PHE A 263 4.32 -7.03 -32.12
N HIS A 264 3.52 -7.51 -31.17
CA HIS A 264 2.43 -6.74 -30.58
C HIS A 264 2.96 -5.64 -29.64
N VAL A 265 4.10 -5.86 -28.95
CA VAL A 265 4.72 -4.86 -28.07
C VAL A 265 5.01 -3.58 -28.86
N LYS A 266 5.57 -3.67 -30.09
CA LYS A 266 5.85 -2.50 -30.95
C LYS A 266 4.62 -1.63 -31.16
N GLY A 267 3.50 -2.24 -31.54
CA GLY A 267 2.23 -1.54 -31.73
C GLY A 267 1.72 -0.90 -30.43
N LYS A 268 1.86 -1.59 -29.29
CA LYS A 268 1.48 -1.06 -27.98
C LYS A 268 2.34 0.12 -27.54
N VAL A 269 3.65 0.11 -27.81
CA VAL A 269 4.53 1.27 -27.54
C VAL A 269 4.06 2.52 -28.27
N GLN A 270 3.65 2.39 -29.53
CA GLN A 270 3.12 3.54 -30.29
C GLN A 270 1.79 4.05 -29.70
N GLN A 271 0.91 3.14 -29.30
CA GLN A 271 -0.33 3.52 -28.62
C GLN A 271 -0.05 4.23 -27.27
N LEU A 272 0.96 3.78 -26.50
CA LEU A 272 1.37 4.43 -25.26
C LEU A 272 1.87 5.87 -25.49
N LYS A 273 2.64 6.11 -26.57
CA LYS A 273 3.04 7.48 -26.94
C LYS A 273 1.84 8.39 -27.17
N GLY A 274 0.76 7.84 -27.74
CA GLY A 274 -0.49 8.57 -28.00
C GLY A 274 -1.26 9.01 -26.75
N ILE A 275 -0.94 8.46 -25.57
CA ILE A 275 -1.61 8.81 -24.31
C ILE A 275 -0.79 9.74 -23.40
N LEU A 276 0.46 10.06 -23.77
CA LEU A 276 1.36 10.90 -22.95
C LEU A 276 0.77 12.28 -22.60
N ASN A 277 0.05 12.88 -23.55
CA ASN A 277 -0.50 14.24 -23.42
C ASN A 277 -1.97 14.26 -22.97
N LYS A 278 -2.50 13.14 -22.47
CA LYS A 278 -3.87 13.08 -21.94
C LYS A 278 -3.93 13.71 -20.54
N GLU A 279 -5.12 14.13 -20.16
CA GLU A 279 -5.39 14.63 -18.81
C GLU A 279 -5.54 13.48 -17.82
N TYR A 280 -4.78 13.55 -16.73
CA TYR A 280 -4.80 12.59 -15.63
C TYR A 280 -5.07 13.31 -14.31
N PRO A 281 -5.45 12.57 -13.23
CA PRO A 281 -5.42 13.12 -11.88
C PRO A 281 -4.06 13.73 -11.56
N PHE A 282 -3.98 14.76 -10.71
CA PHE A 282 -2.75 15.53 -10.45
C PHE A 282 -1.48 14.66 -10.28
N LEU A 283 -1.53 13.64 -9.42
CA LEU A 283 -0.40 12.73 -9.23
C LEU A 283 -0.09 11.90 -10.50
N GLY A 284 -1.13 11.45 -11.20
CA GLY A 284 -0.98 10.78 -12.49
C GLY A 284 -0.35 11.68 -13.56
N GLN A 285 -0.68 12.97 -13.59
CA GLN A 285 -0.12 13.93 -14.52
C GLN A 285 1.40 14.10 -14.33
N LEU A 286 1.90 13.93 -13.10
CA LEU A 286 3.33 14.00 -12.78
C LEU A 286 4.08 12.73 -13.19
N PHE A 287 3.47 11.55 -13.01
CA PHE A 287 4.18 10.27 -13.16
C PHE A 287 3.93 9.57 -14.51
N ILE A 288 2.70 9.55 -15.01
CA ILE A 288 2.33 8.77 -16.21
C ILE A 288 3.14 9.21 -17.43
N PRO A 289 3.18 10.50 -17.80
CA PRO A 289 3.90 10.92 -18.99
C PRO A 289 5.38 10.57 -18.88
N LYS A 290 6.01 10.88 -17.74
CA LYS A 290 7.43 10.60 -17.49
C LYS A 290 7.77 9.12 -17.64
N VAL A 291 7.04 8.25 -16.92
CA VAL A 291 7.33 6.81 -16.89
C VAL A 291 7.07 6.13 -18.23
N LEU A 292 6.00 6.55 -18.93
CA LEU A 292 5.70 6.03 -20.26
C LEU A 292 6.69 6.54 -21.31
N GLU A 293 7.12 7.80 -21.23
CA GLU A 293 8.11 8.41 -22.10
C GLU A 293 9.49 7.78 -21.90
N ASP A 294 9.93 7.56 -20.66
CA ASP A 294 11.21 6.90 -20.34
C ASP A 294 11.28 5.47 -20.91
N PHE A 295 10.14 4.77 -20.98
CA PHE A 295 10.05 3.47 -21.63
C PHE A 295 9.98 3.60 -23.16
N ALA A 296 9.01 4.36 -23.67
CA ALA A 296 8.73 4.46 -25.10
C ALA A 296 9.85 5.19 -25.89
N GLY A 297 10.59 6.07 -25.22
CA GLY A 297 11.74 6.81 -25.73
C GLY A 297 12.90 5.90 -26.15
N GLN A 298 13.01 4.70 -25.56
CA GLN A 298 14.05 3.72 -25.91
C GLN A 298 13.86 3.11 -27.29
N PHE A 299 12.66 3.27 -27.86
CA PHE A 299 12.26 2.78 -29.17
C PHE A 299 12.05 3.94 -30.15
N GLN A 300 12.75 5.07 -29.94
CA GLN A 300 12.82 6.14 -30.93
C GLN A 300 13.73 5.70 -32.09
N ASN A 301 13.35 6.07 -33.31
CA ASN A 301 14.08 5.78 -34.56
C ASN A 301 14.28 4.29 -34.88
N THR A 302 13.43 3.39 -34.35
CA THR A 302 13.47 1.97 -34.71
C THR A 302 12.54 1.70 -35.90
N ASP A 303 13.01 2.00 -37.12
CA ASP A 303 12.22 1.83 -38.33
C ASP A 303 12.04 0.35 -38.68
N GLN A 304 13.11 -0.43 -38.54
CA GLN A 304 13.14 -1.87 -38.79
C GLN A 304 12.65 -2.68 -37.58
N ASP A 305 12.11 -3.88 -37.83
CA ASP A 305 11.63 -4.76 -36.76
C ASP A 305 12.81 -5.36 -35.99
N SER A 306 13.91 -5.69 -36.66
CA SER A 306 15.12 -6.17 -36.00
C SER A 306 15.71 -5.15 -35.01
N GLU A 307 15.68 -3.87 -35.36
CA GLU A 307 16.18 -2.79 -34.50
C GLU A 307 15.31 -2.62 -33.26
N PHE A 308 13.98 -2.63 -33.43
CA PHE A 308 13.04 -2.63 -32.31
C PHE A 308 13.29 -3.81 -31.37
N GLN A 309 13.44 -5.02 -31.92
CA GLN A 309 13.72 -6.23 -31.16
C GLN A 309 15.06 -6.12 -30.40
N LEU A 310 16.10 -5.57 -31.03
CA LEU A 310 17.40 -5.35 -30.38
C LEU A 310 17.28 -4.36 -29.21
N GLN A 311 16.55 -3.25 -29.37
CA GLN A 311 16.34 -2.30 -28.27
C GLN A 311 15.54 -2.94 -27.13
N LEU A 312 14.55 -3.77 -27.45
CA LEU A 312 13.79 -4.51 -26.45
C LEU A 312 14.67 -5.50 -25.70
N ALA A 313 15.55 -6.23 -26.39
CA ALA A 313 16.53 -7.12 -25.77
C ALA A 313 17.48 -6.37 -24.82
N LYS A 314 18.01 -5.22 -25.25
CA LYS A 314 18.85 -4.34 -24.43
C LYS A 314 18.10 -3.83 -23.20
N TRP A 315 16.82 -3.47 -23.33
CA TRP A 315 15.99 -3.07 -22.19
C TRP A 315 15.79 -4.22 -21.21
N GLN A 316 15.41 -5.42 -21.68
CA GLN A 316 15.26 -6.60 -20.82
C GLN A 316 16.56 -6.94 -20.09
N TYR A 317 17.71 -6.81 -20.77
CA TYR A 317 19.02 -7.02 -20.17
C TYR A 317 19.30 -6.01 -19.04
N ARG A 318 19.06 -4.72 -19.27
CA ARG A 318 19.20 -3.68 -18.24
C ARG A 318 18.29 -3.91 -17.04
N LYS A 319 17.11 -4.51 -17.27
CA LYS A 319 16.18 -4.93 -16.22
C LYS A 319 16.48 -6.30 -15.63
N LYS A 320 17.68 -6.85 -15.87
CA LYS A 320 18.18 -8.13 -15.34
C LYS A 320 17.34 -9.35 -15.72
N ARG A 321 16.57 -9.26 -16.82
CA ARG A 321 15.76 -10.35 -17.38
C ARG A 321 16.53 -11.09 -18.47
N TYR A 322 17.63 -11.73 -18.06
CA TYR A 322 18.63 -12.26 -18.98
C TYR A 322 18.07 -13.32 -19.94
N GLY A 323 17.19 -14.21 -19.46
CA GLY A 323 16.54 -15.20 -20.30
C GLY A 323 15.74 -14.57 -21.44
N LEU A 324 14.83 -13.65 -21.11
CA LEU A 324 14.05 -12.91 -22.11
C LEU A 324 14.95 -12.07 -23.04
N ALA A 325 15.99 -11.44 -22.50
CA ALA A 325 16.94 -10.67 -23.31
C ALA A 325 17.61 -11.54 -24.38
N VAL A 326 18.06 -12.75 -24.01
CA VAL A 326 18.67 -13.70 -24.95
C VAL A 326 17.66 -14.21 -25.97
N LEU A 327 16.44 -14.55 -25.56
CA LEU A 327 15.37 -14.96 -26.47
C LEU A 327 15.11 -13.88 -27.52
N ILE A 328 14.90 -12.63 -27.10
CA ILE A 328 14.58 -11.52 -27.99
C ILE A 328 15.79 -11.16 -28.86
N LEU A 329 17.01 -11.21 -28.33
CA LEU A 329 18.23 -10.99 -29.12
C LEU A 329 18.36 -12.02 -30.25
N TYR A 330 18.06 -13.28 -29.96
CA TYR A 330 18.06 -14.33 -30.98
C TYR A 330 17.02 -14.04 -32.08
N GLU A 331 15.78 -13.71 -31.69
CA GLU A 331 14.75 -13.35 -32.65
C GLU A 331 15.13 -12.09 -33.46
N ALA A 332 15.80 -11.11 -32.85
CA ALA A 332 16.32 -9.92 -33.52
C ALA A 332 17.33 -10.25 -34.61
N MET A 333 18.25 -11.19 -34.35
CA MET A 333 19.23 -11.65 -35.34
C MET A 333 18.56 -12.34 -36.53
N ILE A 334 17.56 -13.19 -36.29
CA ILE A 334 16.81 -13.85 -37.37
C ILE A 334 16.01 -12.83 -38.19
N THR A 335 15.32 -11.91 -37.51
CA THR A 335 14.55 -10.85 -38.18
C THR A 335 15.46 -9.95 -39.01
N TRP A 336 16.65 -9.61 -38.51
CA TRP A 336 17.64 -8.84 -39.26
C TRP A 336 18.09 -9.56 -40.53
N ILE A 337 18.37 -10.87 -40.46
CA ILE A 337 18.71 -11.67 -41.64
C ILE A 337 17.55 -11.67 -42.65
N CYS A 338 16.32 -11.84 -42.19
CA CYS A 338 15.16 -11.72 -43.08
C CYS A 338 15.14 -10.37 -43.80
N GLU A 339 15.34 -9.26 -43.08
CA GLU A 339 15.35 -7.91 -43.65
C GLU A 339 16.50 -7.70 -44.67
N GLN A 340 17.71 -8.20 -44.38
CA GLN A 340 18.85 -8.10 -45.30
C GLN A 340 18.64 -8.90 -46.59
N GLU A 341 18.00 -10.06 -46.48
CA GLU A 341 17.77 -10.97 -47.61
C GLU A 341 16.41 -10.71 -48.30
N SER A 342 15.71 -9.63 -47.92
CA SER A 342 14.37 -9.28 -48.43
C SER A 342 13.32 -10.39 -48.27
N LEU A 343 13.45 -11.17 -47.19
CA LEU A 343 12.51 -12.22 -46.80
C LEU A 343 11.41 -11.66 -45.87
N THR A 344 10.26 -12.33 -45.83
CA THR A 344 9.14 -11.93 -44.99
C THR A 344 9.38 -12.30 -43.53
N THR A 345 9.45 -11.31 -42.64
CA THR A 345 9.81 -11.50 -41.20
C THR A 345 8.81 -12.34 -40.41
N THR A 346 7.57 -12.47 -40.90
CA THR A 346 6.47 -13.21 -40.26
C THR A 346 6.21 -14.60 -40.89
N SER A 347 6.78 -14.89 -42.06
CA SER A 347 6.63 -16.18 -42.75
C SER A 347 7.48 -17.25 -42.08
N LYS A 348 6.88 -18.39 -41.73
CA LYS A 348 7.61 -19.50 -41.11
C LYS A 348 8.72 -20.03 -42.00
N ASN A 349 8.43 -20.23 -43.30
CA ASN A 349 9.40 -20.77 -44.26
C ASN A 349 10.61 -19.83 -44.41
N ASP A 350 10.34 -18.54 -44.56
CA ASP A 350 11.35 -17.49 -44.70
C ASP A 350 12.23 -17.39 -43.46
N ARG A 351 11.64 -17.50 -42.26
CA ARG A 351 12.39 -17.54 -41.00
C ARG A 351 13.25 -18.80 -40.87
N ASP A 352 12.79 -19.94 -41.35
CA ASP A 352 13.58 -21.18 -41.35
C ASP A 352 14.75 -21.08 -42.35
N GLN A 353 14.53 -20.44 -43.50
CA GLN A 353 15.61 -20.08 -44.43
C GLN A 353 16.62 -19.12 -43.79
N ALA A 354 16.16 -18.09 -43.06
CA ALA A 354 17.05 -17.17 -42.35
C ALA A 354 17.93 -17.87 -41.29
N LYS A 355 17.42 -18.91 -40.61
CA LYS A 355 18.22 -19.74 -39.68
C LYS A 355 19.28 -20.57 -40.41
N GLN A 356 19.00 -21.05 -41.62
CA GLN A 356 19.99 -21.73 -42.45
C GLN A 356 21.08 -20.75 -42.89
N LEU A 357 20.68 -19.57 -43.39
CA LEU A 357 21.61 -18.51 -43.79
C LEU A 357 22.49 -18.02 -42.63
N LEU A 358 21.97 -18.01 -41.40
CA LEU A 358 22.78 -17.73 -40.21
C LEU A 358 24.00 -18.66 -40.10
N SER A 359 23.82 -19.94 -40.45
CA SER A 359 24.89 -20.95 -40.39
C SER A 359 25.79 -20.94 -41.63
N GLU A 360 25.24 -20.61 -42.80
CA GLU A 360 25.94 -20.71 -44.08
C GLU A 360 26.64 -19.41 -44.51
N LYS A 361 25.93 -18.28 -44.42
CA LYS A 361 26.36 -16.96 -44.91
C LYS A 361 26.90 -16.08 -43.79
N TYR A 362 26.25 -16.06 -42.62
CA TYR A 362 26.60 -15.18 -41.49
C TYR A 362 27.44 -15.89 -40.42
N LYS A 363 28.52 -16.56 -40.85
CA LYS A 363 29.36 -17.42 -39.99
C LYS A 363 29.99 -16.69 -38.81
N ASN A 364 30.30 -15.39 -38.96
CA ASN A 364 30.80 -14.54 -37.87
C ASN A 364 29.78 -14.40 -36.72
N ILE A 365 28.50 -14.16 -37.04
CA ILE A 365 27.42 -14.10 -36.04
C ILE A 365 27.22 -15.47 -35.41
N ARG A 366 27.23 -16.54 -36.21
CA ARG A 366 27.11 -17.92 -35.71
C ARG A 366 28.24 -18.27 -34.74
N SER A 367 29.47 -17.87 -35.04
CA SER A 367 30.63 -18.07 -34.16
C SER A 367 30.44 -17.42 -32.79
N ILE A 368 29.93 -16.18 -32.75
CA ILE A 368 29.62 -15.48 -31.50
C ILE A 368 28.53 -16.22 -30.71
N ILE A 369 27.45 -16.65 -31.38
CA ILE A 369 26.37 -17.43 -30.75
C ILE A 369 26.93 -18.70 -30.08
N SER A 370 27.82 -19.41 -30.76
CA SER A 370 28.47 -20.62 -30.21
C SER A 370 29.44 -20.29 -29.07
N GLN A 371 30.27 -19.26 -29.21
CA GLN A 371 31.23 -18.84 -28.18
C GLN A 371 30.53 -18.52 -26.85
N TYR A 372 29.42 -17.79 -26.91
CA TYR A 372 28.64 -17.40 -25.73
C TYR A 372 27.54 -18.38 -25.37
N LYS A 373 27.47 -19.54 -26.04
CA LYS A 373 26.46 -20.60 -25.80
C LYS A 373 25.02 -20.07 -25.79
N ILE A 374 24.72 -19.10 -26.66
CA ILE A 374 23.42 -18.43 -26.73
C ILE A 374 22.30 -19.44 -27.01
N ASP A 375 22.53 -20.44 -27.86
CA ASP A 375 21.57 -21.51 -28.15
C ASP A 375 21.20 -22.31 -26.89
N ASN A 376 22.18 -22.61 -26.03
CA ASN A 376 21.94 -23.37 -24.80
C ASN A 376 21.08 -22.57 -23.82
N ILE A 377 21.37 -21.26 -23.68
CA ILE A 377 20.61 -20.37 -22.82
C ILE A 377 19.19 -20.21 -23.37
N ARG A 378 19.04 -20.03 -24.68
CA ARG A 378 17.74 -19.93 -25.36
C ARG A 378 16.90 -21.18 -25.11
N ASN A 379 17.46 -22.37 -25.39
CA ASN A 379 16.76 -23.65 -25.25
C ASN A 379 16.44 -24.02 -23.79
N GLY A 380 17.14 -23.43 -22.81
CA GLY A 380 16.83 -23.62 -21.40
C GLY A 380 15.71 -22.70 -20.89
N VAL A 381 15.34 -21.66 -21.66
CA VAL A 381 14.35 -20.64 -21.27
C VAL A 381 13.07 -20.73 -22.13
N ALA A 382 13.19 -21.12 -23.40
CA ALA A 382 12.08 -21.43 -24.29
C ALA A 382 11.52 -22.83 -24.01
#